data_AF-A0A839YCT0-F1
#
_entry.id   AF-A0A839YCT0-F1
#
_cell.length_a   1.000
_cell.length_b   1.000
_cell.length_c   1.000
_cell.angle_alpha   90.00
_cell.angle_beta   90.00
_cell.angle_gamma   90.00
#
_symmetry.space_group_name_H-M   'P 1'
#
loop_
_entity.id
_entity.type
_entity.pdbx_description
1 polymer ?
#
loop_
_entity_poly.entity_id
_entity_poly.type
_entity_poly.pdbx_seq_one_letter_code
_entity_poly.pdbx_strand_id
1 'polypeptide(L)'
;MNPLLIPAAAAAPFAPTRQPDLPPAPPARAGLWEPGNRHKTLLAIGTGLLSGRSFGEGVAQAGANVMGLGDQLDARARKQREFGGPDDAFEIITDPATGERSVRQVPVFQDYLARKRVKVKDTADINGRAMYALGQLPEADRPAAYAAMRANPEQYGIDPDSMPEQYDPRYVALTGKMGMTVAQAQTREQAGANAQATAAYRADVQEDRKERTGIYRARSNAATAQGEARIGIAKARALPKAKPAGRGKAKASSGNADLSYLLK
;
A
#
# COMPACT_ATOMS: atom_id res chain seq x y z
N MET A 1 22.37 -46.30 -8.20
CA MET A 1 20.95 -46.15 -8.61
C MET A 1 20.10 -46.32 -7.36
N ASN A 2 19.68 -45.21 -6.75
CA ASN A 2 18.80 -45.17 -5.58
C ASN A 2 17.45 -44.60 -6.04
N PRO A 3 16.32 -45.26 -5.81
CA PRO A 3 15.02 -44.64 -6.04
C PRO A 3 14.74 -43.64 -4.91
N LEU A 4 14.61 -42.37 -5.27
CA LEU A 4 14.18 -41.29 -4.38
C LEU A 4 12.69 -41.46 -4.07
N LEU A 5 12.38 -41.66 -2.80
CA LEU A 5 11.04 -41.59 -2.22
C LEU A 5 10.46 -40.17 -2.43
N ILE A 6 9.28 -40.10 -3.05
CA ILE A 6 8.44 -38.91 -3.08
C ILE A 6 7.62 -38.89 -1.78
N PRO A 7 7.69 -37.85 -0.93
CA PRO A 7 6.80 -37.75 0.21
C PRO A 7 5.38 -37.40 -0.26
N ALA A 8 4.40 -38.17 0.20
CA ALA A 8 2.98 -37.96 -0.02
C ALA A 8 2.56 -36.57 0.50
N ALA A 9 2.02 -35.74 -0.39
CA ALA A 9 1.38 -34.49 -0.03
C ALA A 9 0.14 -34.81 0.83
N ALA A 10 0.17 -34.39 2.09
CA ALA A 10 -0.98 -34.42 2.98
C ALA A 10 -2.09 -33.55 2.36
N ALA A 11 -3.18 -34.18 1.95
CA ALA A 11 -4.37 -33.51 1.48
C ALA A 11 -4.96 -32.66 2.62
N ALA A 12 -4.96 -31.34 2.44
CA ALA A 12 -5.67 -30.44 3.32
C ALA A 12 -7.19 -30.76 3.30
N PRO A 13 -7.90 -30.71 4.44
CA PRO A 13 -9.33 -30.98 4.46
C PRO A 13 -10.09 -29.91 3.68
N PHE A 14 -10.90 -30.36 2.72
CA PHE A 14 -11.84 -29.53 1.97
C PHE A 14 -12.78 -28.81 2.95
N ALA A 15 -12.78 -27.47 2.90
CA ALA A 15 -13.76 -26.66 3.61
C ALA A 15 -15.17 -26.96 3.05
N PRO A 16 -16.21 -27.09 3.89
CA PRO A 16 -17.56 -27.35 3.42
C PRO A 16 -18.04 -26.16 2.59
N THR A 17 -18.42 -26.44 1.34
CA THR A 17 -19.12 -25.51 0.46
C THR A 17 -20.43 -25.10 1.13
N ARG A 18 -20.53 -23.85 1.62
CA ARG A 18 -21.80 -23.26 2.02
C ARG A 18 -22.72 -23.26 0.80
N GLN A 19 -23.78 -24.07 0.83
CA GLN A 19 -24.90 -23.89 -0.07
C GLN A 19 -25.41 -22.45 0.08
N PRO A 20 -25.69 -21.73 -1.02
CA PRO A 20 -26.39 -20.45 -0.92
C PRO A 20 -27.80 -20.72 -0.40
N ASP A 21 -28.07 -20.32 0.84
CA ASP A 21 -29.42 -20.28 1.40
C ASP A 21 -30.26 -19.37 0.50
N LEU A 22 -31.13 -19.98 -0.30
CA LEU A 22 -32.16 -19.25 -1.02
C LEU A 22 -33.03 -18.54 0.03
N PRO A 23 -33.32 -17.24 -0.14
CA PRO A 23 -34.13 -16.52 0.82
C PRO A 23 -35.49 -17.22 0.96
N PRO A 24 -36.02 -17.37 2.19
CA PRO A 24 -37.34 -17.94 2.39
C PRO A 24 -38.36 -17.16 1.56
N ALA A 25 -39.24 -17.87 0.88
CA ALA A 25 -40.28 -17.26 0.05
C ALA A 25 -41.07 -16.24 0.88
N PRO A 26 -41.37 -15.05 0.33
CA PRO A 26 -42.13 -14.04 1.06
C PRO A 26 -43.47 -14.63 1.51
N PRO A 27 -43.96 -14.30 2.71
CA PRO A 27 -45.24 -14.79 3.20
C PRO A 27 -46.35 -14.41 2.22
N ALA A 28 -47.28 -15.35 2.00
CA ALA A 28 -48.42 -15.14 1.13
C ALA A 28 -49.23 -13.91 1.60
N ARG A 29 -49.60 -13.04 0.66
CA ARG A 29 -50.42 -11.86 0.97
C ARG A 29 -51.79 -12.33 1.48
N ALA A 30 -52.20 -11.84 2.65
CA ALA A 30 -53.48 -12.19 3.25
C ALA A 30 -54.64 -11.82 2.31
N GLY A 31 -55.23 -12.83 1.66
CA GLY A 31 -56.32 -12.66 0.72
C GLY A 31 -57.69 -12.50 1.39
N LEU A 32 -58.63 -11.85 0.68
CA LEU A 32 -60.04 -11.72 1.08
C LEU A 32 -60.73 -13.09 1.27
N TRP A 33 -60.27 -14.11 0.55
CA TRP A 33 -60.83 -15.45 0.54
C TRP A 33 -59.98 -16.47 1.29
N GLU A 34 -59.10 -16.03 2.20
CA GLU A 34 -58.38 -16.94 3.08
C GLU A 34 -59.25 -17.43 4.24
N PRO A 35 -59.02 -18.63 4.79
CA PRO A 35 -59.83 -19.18 5.89
C PRO A 35 -60.05 -18.21 7.06
N GLY A 36 -59.05 -17.39 7.41
CA GLY A 36 -59.13 -16.38 8.47
C GLY A 36 -59.93 -15.13 8.12
N ASN A 37 -60.18 -14.83 6.84
CA ASN A 37 -60.84 -13.62 6.36
C ASN A 37 -62.16 -13.86 5.62
N ARG A 38 -62.44 -15.10 5.17
CA ARG A 38 -63.69 -15.48 4.48
C ARG A 38 -64.94 -15.01 5.20
N HIS A 39 -65.00 -15.20 6.52
CA HIS A 39 -66.16 -14.78 7.31
C HIS A 39 -66.36 -13.26 7.30
N LYS A 40 -65.27 -12.47 7.31
CA LYS A 40 -65.32 -11.00 7.25
C LYS A 40 -65.76 -10.51 5.88
N THR A 41 -65.28 -11.17 4.82
CA THR A 41 -65.67 -10.88 3.44
C THR A 41 -67.14 -11.21 3.21
N LEU A 42 -67.63 -12.35 3.71
CA LEU A 42 -69.05 -12.72 3.64
C LEU A 42 -69.93 -11.78 4.46
N LEU A 43 -69.47 -11.36 5.64
CA LEU A 43 -70.17 -10.36 6.46
C LEU A 43 -70.23 -9.02 5.74
N ALA A 44 -69.14 -8.55 5.14
CA ALA A 44 -69.07 -7.30 4.39
C ALA A 44 -70.00 -7.29 3.16
N ILE A 45 -70.11 -8.43 2.47
CA ILE A 45 -71.05 -8.63 1.36
C ILE A 45 -72.49 -8.60 1.90
N GLY A 46 -72.78 -9.35 2.97
CA GLY A 46 -74.11 -9.44 3.57
C GLY A 46 -74.61 -8.10 4.10
N THR A 47 -73.77 -7.35 4.82
CA THR A 47 -74.12 -6.02 5.34
C THR A 47 -74.30 -4.99 4.23
N GLY A 48 -73.53 -5.10 3.15
CA GLY A 48 -73.71 -4.27 1.97
C GLY A 48 -75.05 -4.53 1.28
N LEU A 49 -75.34 -5.80 0.98
CA LEU A 49 -76.58 -6.19 0.31
C LEU A 49 -77.85 -5.83 1.11
N LEU A 50 -77.78 -5.88 2.45
CA LEU A 50 -78.92 -5.59 3.33
C LEU A 50 -79.07 -4.11 3.71
N SER A 51 -78.07 -3.27 3.42
CA SER A 51 -78.10 -1.84 3.79
C SER A 51 -78.62 -0.91 2.70
N GLY A 52 -78.70 -1.37 1.46
CA GLY A 52 -79.27 -0.60 0.34
C GLY A 52 -80.79 -0.57 0.37
N ARG A 53 -81.40 0.52 -0.13
CA ARG A 53 -82.86 0.61 -0.31
C ARG A 53 -83.34 -0.16 -1.54
N SER A 54 -82.42 -0.50 -2.44
CA SER A 54 -82.64 -1.33 -3.62
C SER A 54 -81.53 -2.36 -3.78
N PHE A 55 -81.80 -3.42 -4.54
CA PHE A 55 -80.80 -4.46 -4.81
C PHE A 55 -79.52 -3.90 -5.46
N GLY A 56 -79.66 -2.98 -6.43
CA GLY A 56 -78.52 -2.34 -7.08
C GLY A 56 -77.67 -1.49 -6.12
N GLU A 57 -78.32 -0.79 -5.20
CA GLU A 57 -77.65 -0.02 -4.14
C GLU A 57 -76.96 -0.95 -3.13
N GLY A 58 -77.61 -2.05 -2.76
CA GLY A 58 -77.02 -3.07 -1.88
C GLY A 58 -75.78 -3.75 -2.48
N VAL A 59 -75.78 -4.01 -3.80
CA VAL A 59 -74.60 -4.54 -4.50
C VAL A 59 -73.46 -3.53 -4.53
N ALA A 60 -73.76 -2.24 -4.77
CA ALA A 60 -72.75 -1.18 -4.74
C ALA A 60 -72.13 -1.02 -3.34
N GLN A 61 -72.96 -1.09 -2.29
CA GLN A 61 -72.52 -0.98 -0.90
C GLN A 61 -71.69 -2.21 -0.47
N ALA A 62 -72.06 -3.41 -0.92
CA ALA A 62 -71.29 -4.63 -0.72
C ALA A 62 -69.90 -4.54 -1.39
N GLY A 63 -69.85 -4.01 -2.62
CA GLY A 63 -68.58 -3.75 -3.31
C GLY A 63 -67.68 -2.79 -2.55
N ALA A 64 -68.25 -1.68 -2.03
CA ALA A 64 -67.50 -0.71 -1.23
C ALA A 64 -66.97 -1.31 0.08
N ASN A 65 -67.75 -2.14 0.76
CA ASN A 65 -67.34 -2.80 2.00
C ASN A 65 -66.22 -3.83 1.75
N VAL A 66 -66.28 -4.58 0.65
CA VAL A 66 -65.23 -5.55 0.28
C VAL A 66 -63.94 -4.84 -0.14
N MET A 67 -64.03 -3.75 -0.89
CA MET A 67 -62.88 -2.90 -1.24
C MET A 67 -62.21 -2.32 0.02
N GLY A 68 -63.00 -1.76 0.94
CA GLY A 68 -62.49 -1.23 2.20
C GLY A 68 -61.84 -2.30 3.10
N LEU A 69 -62.35 -3.54 3.07
CA LEU A 69 -61.70 -4.67 3.75
C LEU A 69 -60.37 -5.04 3.09
N GLY A 70 -60.29 -4.99 1.76
CA GLY A 70 -59.05 -5.19 1.00
C GLY A 70 -57.98 -4.16 1.39
N ASP A 71 -58.35 -2.87 1.39
CA ASP A 71 -57.45 -1.78 1.78
C ASP A 71 -56.96 -1.93 3.22
N GLN A 72 -57.81 -2.40 4.14
CA GLN A 72 -57.43 -2.68 5.52
C GLN A 72 -56.47 -3.86 5.66
N LEU A 73 -56.65 -4.92 4.86
CA LEU A 73 -55.74 -6.07 4.83
C LEU A 73 -54.37 -5.67 4.27
N ASP A 74 -54.36 -4.88 3.20
CA ASP A 74 -53.13 -4.33 2.61
C ASP A 74 -52.42 -3.36 3.56
N ALA A 75 -53.15 -2.49 4.25
CA ALA A 75 -52.58 -1.58 5.25
C ALA A 75 -51.97 -2.34 6.44
N ARG A 76 -52.59 -3.46 6.87
CA ARG A 76 -52.04 -4.34 7.92
C ARG A 76 -50.78 -5.05 7.46
N ALA A 77 -50.73 -5.52 6.22
CA ALA A 77 -49.53 -6.11 5.64
C ALA A 77 -48.37 -5.10 5.50
N ARG A 78 -48.67 -3.82 5.21
CA ARG A 78 -47.67 -2.75 5.17
C ARG A 78 -47.11 -2.41 6.56
N LYS A 79 -47.96 -2.38 7.60
CA LYS A 79 -47.52 -2.14 8.99
C LYS A 79 -46.61 -3.24 9.57
N GLN A 80 -46.54 -4.41 8.93
CA GLN A 80 -45.61 -5.48 9.33
C GLN A 80 -44.17 -5.27 8.86
N ARG A 81 -43.94 -4.28 7.98
CA ARG A 81 -42.63 -3.88 7.47
C ARG A 81 -42.26 -2.55 8.10
N GLU A 82 -41.58 -2.59 9.23
CA GLU A 82 -41.04 -1.39 9.87
C GLU A 82 -39.59 -1.22 9.46
N PHE A 83 -39.21 -0.02 9.01
CA PHE A 83 -37.81 0.32 8.77
C PHE A 83 -37.20 0.86 10.05
N GLY A 84 -35.98 0.42 10.38
CA GLY A 84 -35.32 0.84 11.62
C GLY A 84 -33.81 0.66 11.59
N GLY A 85 -33.13 1.30 12.56
CA GLY A 85 -31.68 1.37 12.68
C GLY A 85 -31.10 2.73 12.26
N PRO A 86 -29.77 2.94 12.33
CA PRO A 86 -29.13 4.15 11.83
C PRO A 86 -29.42 4.30 10.33
N ASP A 87 -30.00 5.45 9.95
CA ASP A 87 -30.42 5.76 8.57
C ASP A 87 -31.41 4.75 7.94
N ASP A 88 -32.27 4.07 8.73
CA ASP A 88 -33.29 3.12 8.23
C ASP A 88 -32.71 1.94 7.42
N ALA A 89 -31.48 1.52 7.72
CA ALA A 89 -30.75 0.50 6.96
C ALA A 89 -31.31 -0.94 7.04
N PHE A 90 -32.29 -1.21 7.90
CA PHE A 90 -32.88 -2.53 8.10
C PHE A 90 -34.40 -2.49 7.94
N GLU A 91 -34.94 -3.46 7.19
CA GLU A 91 -36.36 -3.81 7.17
C GLU A 91 -36.60 -4.87 8.26
N ILE A 92 -37.40 -4.52 9.26
CA ILE A 92 -37.88 -5.43 10.30
C ILE A 92 -39.21 -5.98 9.80
N ILE A 93 -39.21 -7.23 9.37
CA ILE A 93 -40.42 -7.96 8.97
C ILE A 93 -40.90 -8.73 10.19
N THR A 94 -42.06 -8.35 10.71
CA THR A 94 -42.71 -9.09 11.80
C THR A 94 -43.66 -10.13 11.21
N ASP A 95 -43.41 -11.41 11.49
CA ASP A 95 -44.29 -12.50 11.08
C ASP A 95 -45.64 -12.39 11.82
N PRO A 96 -46.77 -12.24 11.10
CA PRO A 96 -48.08 -12.09 11.73
C PRO A 96 -48.61 -13.33 12.45
N ALA A 97 -48.11 -14.52 12.15
CA ALA A 97 -48.59 -15.76 12.76
C ALA A 97 -47.88 -16.08 14.08
N THR A 98 -46.60 -15.74 14.19
CA THR A 98 -45.73 -16.11 15.32
C THR A 98 -45.27 -14.91 16.15
N GLY A 99 -45.36 -13.70 15.60
CA GLY A 99 -44.82 -12.48 16.21
C GLY A 99 -43.29 -12.38 16.14
N GLU A 100 -42.62 -13.30 15.44
CA GLU A 100 -41.17 -13.30 15.30
C GLU A 100 -40.71 -12.15 14.39
N ARG A 101 -39.67 -11.44 14.82
CA ARG A 101 -39.07 -10.33 14.07
C ARG A 101 -37.86 -10.82 13.30
N SER A 102 -37.91 -10.73 11.98
CA SER A 102 -36.76 -10.98 11.12
C SER A 102 -36.20 -9.66 10.61
N VAL A 103 -34.88 -9.48 10.72
CA VAL A 103 -34.18 -8.26 10.32
C VAL A 103 -33.50 -8.51 8.98
N ARG A 104 -33.90 -7.79 7.93
CA ARG A 104 -33.32 -7.87 6.59
C ARG A 104 -32.64 -6.55 6.24
N GLN A 105 -31.39 -6.59 5.79
CA GLN A 105 -30.71 -5.40 5.28
C GLN A 105 -31.30 -4.99 3.92
N VAL A 106 -31.53 -3.69 3.73
CA VAL A 106 -32.06 -3.14 2.49
C VAL A 106 -30.95 -3.10 1.42
N PRO A 107 -31.12 -3.72 0.23
CA PRO A 107 -30.07 -3.83 -0.79
C PRO A 107 -29.48 -2.47 -1.26
N VAL A 108 -30.29 -1.42 -1.32
CA VAL A 108 -29.88 -0.08 -1.74
C VAL A 108 -28.81 0.53 -0.81
N PHE A 109 -28.82 0.14 0.48
CA PHE A 109 -27.82 0.62 1.43
C PHE A 109 -26.48 -0.13 1.33
N GLN A 110 -26.44 -1.35 0.77
CA GLN A 110 -25.17 -2.04 0.51
C GLN A 110 -24.35 -1.31 -0.56
N ASP A 111 -24.99 -0.84 -1.63
CA ASP A 111 -24.32 -0.06 -2.68
C ASP A 111 -23.85 1.31 -2.19
N TYR A 112 -24.64 1.97 -1.35
CA TYR A 112 -24.27 3.27 -0.76
C TYR A 112 -23.11 3.14 0.24
N LEU A 113 -23.12 2.10 1.09
CA LEU A 113 -22.01 1.82 2.02
C LEU A 113 -20.75 1.34 1.28
N ALA A 114 -20.90 0.55 0.21
CA ALA A 114 -19.77 0.14 -0.64
C ALA A 114 -19.09 1.36 -1.29
N ARG A 115 -19.87 2.31 -1.83
CA ARG A 115 -19.34 3.56 -2.40
C ARG A 115 -18.74 4.50 -1.35
N LYS A 116 -19.28 4.54 -0.13
CA LYS A 116 -18.68 5.33 0.97
C LYS A 116 -17.44 4.67 1.61
N ARG A 117 -17.26 3.36 1.47
CA ARG A 117 -16.07 2.64 1.95
C ARG A 117 -14.81 3.02 1.17
N VAL A 118 -14.93 3.31 -0.12
CA VAL A 118 -13.82 3.75 -0.97
C VAL A 118 -13.91 5.26 -1.13
N LYS A 119 -13.29 6.02 -0.22
CA LYS A 119 -13.21 7.48 -0.39
C LYS A 119 -12.29 7.76 -1.57
N VAL A 120 -12.72 8.61 -2.50
CA VAL A 120 -11.90 9.07 -3.66
C VAL A 120 -10.51 9.55 -3.23
N LYS A 121 -10.44 10.17 -2.04
CA LYS A 121 -9.18 10.58 -1.42
C LYS A 121 -8.24 9.40 -1.13
N ASP A 122 -8.78 8.30 -0.60
CA ASP A 122 -7.97 7.13 -0.24
C ASP A 122 -7.40 6.48 -1.51
N THR A 123 -8.17 6.43 -2.60
CA THR A 123 -7.69 5.98 -3.91
C THR A 123 -6.60 6.88 -4.48
N ALA A 124 -6.77 8.20 -4.40
CA ALA A 124 -5.75 9.16 -4.84
C ALA A 124 -4.46 9.09 -4.01
N ASP A 125 -4.59 8.91 -2.69
CA ASP A 125 -3.44 8.76 -1.77
C ASP A 125 -2.68 7.45 -2.03
N ILE A 126 -3.38 6.34 -2.30
CA ILE A 126 -2.75 5.06 -2.61
C ILE A 126 -2.07 5.11 -3.99
N ASN A 127 -2.76 5.62 -5.01
CA ASN A 127 -2.18 5.83 -6.35
C ASN A 127 -0.95 6.75 -6.27
N GLY A 128 -1.02 7.84 -5.49
CA GLY A 128 0.10 8.76 -5.29
C GLY A 128 1.31 8.10 -4.62
N ARG A 129 1.11 7.27 -3.60
CA ARG A 129 2.20 6.49 -2.97
C ARG A 129 2.82 5.50 -3.94
N ALA A 130 1.99 4.83 -4.75
CA ALA A 130 2.43 3.86 -5.72
C ALA A 130 3.26 4.52 -6.85
N MET A 131 2.80 5.67 -7.37
CA MET A 131 3.53 6.46 -8.36
C MET A 131 4.81 7.08 -7.78
N TYR A 132 4.81 7.48 -6.50
CA TYR A 132 6.02 7.92 -5.82
C TYR A 132 7.08 6.81 -5.77
N ALA A 133 6.68 5.59 -5.39
CA ALA A 133 7.59 4.44 -5.36
C ALA A 133 8.14 4.13 -6.76
N LEU A 134 7.30 4.21 -7.79
CA LEU A 134 7.70 4.07 -9.19
C LEU A 134 8.75 5.12 -9.59
N GLY A 135 8.62 6.36 -9.11
CA GLY A 135 9.57 7.43 -9.37
C GLY A 135 10.96 7.23 -8.75
N GLN A 136 11.10 6.36 -7.73
CA GLN A 136 12.39 6.02 -7.11
C GLN A 136 13.18 4.97 -7.90
N LEU A 137 12.54 4.26 -8.83
CA LEU A 137 13.20 3.26 -9.67
C LEU A 137 14.07 3.93 -10.75
N PRO A 138 15.10 3.24 -11.26
CA PRO A 138 15.86 3.68 -12.44
C PRO A 138 14.93 3.94 -13.62
N GLU A 139 15.19 4.98 -14.42
CA GLU A 139 14.32 5.39 -15.54
C GLU A 139 14.00 4.27 -16.52
N ALA A 140 14.97 3.38 -16.78
CA ALA A 140 14.80 2.24 -17.67
C ALA A 140 13.74 1.22 -17.19
N ASP A 141 13.58 1.07 -15.87
CA ASP A 141 12.71 0.05 -15.29
C ASP A 141 11.29 0.54 -15.03
N ARG A 142 11.07 1.87 -15.04
CA ARG A 142 9.77 2.49 -14.71
C ARG A 142 8.62 2.04 -15.63
N PRO A 143 8.78 1.93 -16.97
CA PRO A 143 7.68 1.50 -17.83
C PRO A 143 7.27 0.04 -17.56
N ALA A 144 8.24 -0.84 -17.33
CA ALA A 144 7.97 -2.25 -17.03
C ALA A 144 7.31 -2.42 -15.64
N ALA A 145 7.80 -1.69 -14.64
CA ALA A 145 7.19 -1.66 -13.31
C ALA A 145 5.76 -1.10 -13.35
N TYR A 146 5.51 -0.08 -14.17
CA TYR A 146 4.18 0.51 -14.33
C TYR A 146 3.19 -0.49 -14.95
N ALA A 147 3.62 -1.22 -15.98
CA ALA A 147 2.81 -2.28 -16.58
C ALA A 147 2.51 -3.41 -15.57
N ALA A 148 3.50 -3.83 -14.78
CA ALA A 148 3.32 -4.83 -13.73
C ALA A 148 2.35 -4.38 -12.64
N MET A 149 2.39 -3.08 -12.28
CA MET A 149 1.47 -2.47 -11.34
C MET A 149 0.03 -2.46 -11.86
N ARG A 150 -0.21 -2.04 -13.11
CA ARG A 150 -1.56 -2.09 -13.73
C ARG A 150 -2.08 -3.51 -13.90
N ALA A 151 -1.21 -4.49 -14.16
CA ALA A 151 -1.60 -5.89 -14.28
C ALA A 151 -2.02 -6.53 -12.94
N ASN A 152 -1.53 -6.00 -11.82
CA ASN A 152 -1.78 -6.54 -10.48
C ASN A 152 -2.29 -5.44 -9.51
N PRO A 153 -3.45 -4.82 -9.80
CA PRO A 153 -3.90 -3.63 -9.06
C PRO A 153 -4.10 -3.89 -7.56
N GLU A 154 -4.60 -5.07 -7.19
CA GLU A 154 -4.81 -5.46 -5.80
C GLU A 154 -3.51 -5.54 -4.97
N GLN A 155 -2.40 -5.95 -5.59
CA GLN A 155 -1.11 -6.08 -4.90
C GLN A 155 -0.53 -4.72 -4.49
N TYR A 156 -0.81 -3.69 -5.29
CA TYR A 156 -0.32 -2.33 -5.08
C TYR A 156 -1.39 -1.40 -4.50
N GLY A 157 -2.62 -1.89 -4.34
CA GLY A 157 -3.78 -1.12 -3.90
C GLY A 157 -4.20 -0.02 -4.87
N ILE A 158 -3.76 -0.09 -6.12
CA ILE A 158 -4.00 0.97 -7.11
C ILE A 158 -5.29 0.73 -7.86
N ASP A 159 -5.90 1.83 -8.32
CA ASP A 159 -7.05 1.80 -9.21
C ASP A 159 -6.59 2.01 -10.66
N PRO A 160 -6.63 0.97 -11.52
CA PRO A 160 -6.12 1.04 -12.89
C PRO A 160 -7.00 1.87 -13.83
N ASP A 161 -8.25 2.17 -13.45
CA ASP A 161 -9.21 2.94 -14.25
C ASP A 161 -8.95 4.45 -14.15
N SER A 162 -8.34 4.90 -13.05
CA SER A 162 -7.93 6.30 -12.84
C SER A 162 -6.49 6.59 -13.29
N MET A 163 -5.86 5.63 -13.97
CA MET A 163 -4.48 5.68 -14.43
C MET A 163 -4.38 5.64 -15.96
N PRO A 164 -3.42 6.38 -16.58
CA PRO A 164 -3.23 6.33 -18.02
C PRO A 164 -2.86 4.92 -18.50
N GLU A 165 -3.15 4.61 -19.77
CA GLU A 165 -2.91 3.24 -20.23
C GLU A 165 -1.43 2.90 -20.32
N GLN A 166 -0.63 3.89 -20.70
CA GLN A 166 0.80 3.81 -20.89
C GLN A 166 1.52 4.61 -19.81
N TYR A 167 2.77 4.23 -19.54
CA TYR A 167 3.63 4.98 -18.64
C TYR A 167 3.84 6.40 -19.15
N ASP A 168 3.38 7.38 -18.37
CA ASP A 168 3.66 8.80 -18.59
C ASP A 168 4.49 9.36 -17.42
N PRO A 169 5.74 9.80 -17.66
CA PRO A 169 6.56 10.39 -16.60
C PRO A 169 5.96 11.66 -16.01
N ARG A 170 5.13 12.41 -16.77
CA ARG A 170 4.44 13.61 -16.27
C ARG A 170 3.34 13.25 -15.28
N TYR A 171 2.54 12.23 -15.60
CA TYR A 171 1.52 11.72 -14.69
C TYR A 171 2.14 11.28 -13.36
N VAL A 172 3.22 10.50 -13.42
CA VAL A 172 3.94 9.98 -12.23
C VAL A 172 4.51 11.10 -11.37
N ALA A 173 5.10 12.12 -12.00
CA ALA A 173 5.64 13.27 -11.29
C ALA A 173 4.56 14.10 -10.57
N LEU A 174 3.37 14.22 -11.18
CA LEU A 174 2.25 15.00 -10.66
C LEU A 174 1.51 14.23 -9.54
N THR A 175 1.17 12.97 -9.79
CA THR A 175 0.44 12.11 -8.85
C THR A 175 1.31 11.60 -7.71
N GLY A 176 2.61 11.40 -7.92
CA GLY A 176 3.55 10.99 -6.87
C GLY A 176 3.65 11.98 -5.71
N LYS A 177 3.14 13.21 -5.88
CA LYS A 177 3.02 14.23 -4.83
C LYS A 177 1.62 14.34 -4.24
N MET A 178 0.61 13.76 -4.88
CA MET A 178 -0.76 13.73 -4.37
C MET A 178 -0.84 12.77 -3.18
N GLY A 179 -1.55 13.19 -2.13
CA GLY A 179 -1.71 12.42 -0.90
C GLY A 179 -0.58 12.53 0.13
N MET A 180 0.45 13.33 -0.13
CA MET A 180 1.34 13.82 0.92
C MET A 180 0.76 15.06 1.59
N THR A 181 0.91 15.13 2.91
CA THR A 181 0.69 16.39 3.62
C THR A 181 1.81 17.38 3.28
N VAL A 182 1.54 18.68 3.37
CA VAL A 182 2.57 19.74 3.14
C VAL A 182 3.80 19.50 4.02
N ALA A 183 3.60 19.08 5.27
CA ALA A 183 4.69 18.74 6.18
C ALA A 183 5.55 17.58 5.67
N GLN A 184 4.95 16.50 5.17
CA GLN A 184 5.68 15.36 4.60
C GLN A 184 6.44 15.72 3.33
N ALA A 185 5.84 16.57 2.47
CA ALA A 185 6.50 17.07 1.27
C ALA A 185 7.74 17.90 1.62
N GLN A 186 7.62 18.83 2.57
CA GLN A 186 8.74 19.67 3.05
C GLN A 186 9.86 18.84 3.70
N THR A 187 9.52 17.88 4.57
CA THR A 187 10.54 17.01 5.20
C THR A 187 11.32 16.20 4.17
N ARG A 188 10.66 15.73 3.10
CA ARG A 188 11.34 14.98 2.02
C ARG A 188 12.22 15.87 1.15
N GLU A 189 11.76 17.07 0.82
CA GLU A 189 12.59 18.05 0.10
C GLU A 189 13.84 18.40 0.91
N GLN A 190 13.67 18.66 2.21
CA GLN A 190 14.77 18.91 3.11
C GLN A 190 15.71 17.71 3.27
N ALA A 191 15.18 16.48 3.31
CA ALA A 191 15.98 15.26 3.33
C ALA A 191 16.82 15.09 2.04
N GLY A 192 16.25 15.41 0.88
CA GLY A 192 16.97 15.43 -0.41
C GLY A 192 18.11 16.44 -0.41
N ALA A 193 17.84 17.67 0.04
CA ALA A 193 18.84 18.72 0.19
C ALA A 193 19.97 18.32 1.16
N ASN A 194 19.60 17.73 2.31
CA ASN A 194 20.56 17.25 3.31
C ASN A 194 21.42 16.10 2.79
N ALA A 195 20.84 15.19 2.00
CA ALA A 195 21.58 14.08 1.39
C ALA A 195 22.63 14.60 0.38
N GLN A 196 22.27 15.58 -0.45
CA GLN A 196 23.21 16.23 -1.36
C GLN A 196 24.31 16.97 -0.61
N ALA A 197 23.96 17.75 0.42
CA ALA A 197 24.95 18.44 1.26
C ALA A 197 25.91 17.47 1.95
N THR A 198 25.40 16.33 2.43
CA THR A 198 26.22 15.29 3.06
C THR A 198 27.15 14.63 2.04
N ALA A 199 26.69 14.39 0.81
CA ALA A 199 27.52 13.82 -0.26
C ALA A 199 28.65 14.78 -0.67
N ALA A 200 28.34 16.07 -0.81
CA ALA A 200 29.33 17.11 -1.08
C ALA A 200 30.37 17.19 0.04
N TYR A 201 29.94 17.26 1.29
CA TYR A 201 30.84 17.26 2.45
C TYR A 201 31.76 16.03 2.49
N ARG A 202 31.24 14.84 2.16
CA ARG A 202 32.07 13.63 2.07
C ARG A 202 33.10 13.71 0.96
N ALA A 203 32.77 14.33 -0.18
CA ALA A 203 33.71 14.53 -1.27
C ALA A 203 34.85 15.47 -0.84
N ASP A 204 34.52 16.59 -0.22
CA ASP A 204 35.49 17.58 0.28
C ASP A 204 36.45 16.96 1.32
N VAL A 205 35.93 16.19 2.27
CA VAL A 205 36.76 15.50 3.28
C VAL A 205 37.69 14.47 2.64
N GLN A 206 37.25 13.79 1.59
CA GLN A 206 38.09 12.83 0.86
C GLN A 206 39.17 13.55 0.05
N GLU A 207 38.87 14.73 -0.51
CA GLU A 207 39.83 15.57 -1.20
C GLU A 207 40.91 16.08 -0.24
N ASP A 208 40.55 16.67 0.90
CA ASP A 208 41.51 17.08 1.94
C ASP A 208 42.40 15.92 2.39
N ARG A 209 41.82 14.72 2.56
CA ARG A 209 42.58 13.52 2.91
C ARG A 209 43.60 13.16 1.84
N LYS A 210 43.23 13.23 0.56
CA LYS A 210 44.15 12.98 -0.56
C LYS A 210 45.27 14.02 -0.60
N GLU A 211 44.95 15.30 -0.41
CA GLU A 211 45.95 16.37 -0.36
C GLU A 211 46.95 16.17 0.78
N ARG A 212 46.45 15.93 2.00
CA ARG A 212 47.30 15.67 3.17
C ARG A 212 48.20 14.45 2.98
N THR A 213 47.65 13.34 2.49
CA THR A 213 48.46 12.14 2.20
C THR A 213 49.49 12.39 1.11
N GLY A 214 49.17 13.22 0.11
CA GLY A 214 50.12 13.72 -0.89
C GLY A 214 51.30 14.47 -0.27
N ILE A 215 51.03 15.39 0.67
CA ILE A 215 52.08 16.14 1.39
C ILE A 215 53.00 15.19 2.17
N TYR A 216 52.45 14.21 2.90
CA TYR A 216 53.27 13.25 3.65
C TYR A 216 54.14 12.38 2.71
N ARG A 217 53.59 11.93 1.58
CA ARG A 217 54.34 11.20 0.56
C ARG A 217 55.47 12.05 -0.01
N ALA A 218 55.20 13.31 -0.33
CA ALA A 218 56.21 14.25 -0.84
C ALA A 218 57.34 14.49 0.18
N ARG A 219 57.00 14.68 1.46
CA ARG A 219 58.02 14.82 2.53
C ARG A 219 58.87 13.57 2.68
N SER A 220 58.25 12.39 2.64
CA SER A 220 59.00 11.12 2.72
C SER A 220 59.96 10.98 1.55
N ASN A 221 59.51 11.26 0.32
CA ASN A 221 60.36 11.19 -0.87
C ASN A 221 61.52 12.19 -0.79
N ALA A 222 61.25 13.42 -0.32
CA ALA A 222 62.28 14.43 -0.13
C ALA A 222 63.33 14.02 0.92
N ALA A 223 62.91 13.41 2.03
CA ALA A 223 63.83 12.90 3.05
C ALA A 223 64.71 11.76 2.51
N THR A 224 64.13 10.82 1.74
CA THR A 224 64.89 9.75 1.07
C THR A 224 65.90 10.32 0.08
N ALA A 225 65.50 11.24 -0.78
CA ALA A 225 66.38 11.89 -1.75
C ALA A 225 67.54 12.64 -1.08
N GLN A 226 67.30 13.31 0.05
CA GLN A 226 68.37 13.93 0.84
C GLN A 226 69.33 12.91 1.44
N GLY A 227 68.83 11.77 1.93
CA GLY A 227 69.65 10.66 2.42
C GLY A 227 70.54 10.10 1.32
N GLU A 228 69.99 9.83 0.14
CA GLU A 228 70.72 9.37 -1.04
C GLU A 228 71.80 10.36 -1.47
N ALA A 229 71.49 11.67 -1.48
CA ALA A 229 72.47 12.71 -1.79
C ALA A 229 73.63 12.73 -0.78
N ARG A 230 73.34 12.58 0.53
CA ARG A 230 74.38 12.49 1.57
C ARG A 230 75.26 11.25 1.40
N ILE A 231 74.66 10.10 1.08
CA ILE A 231 75.40 8.87 0.79
C ILE A 231 76.28 9.05 -0.47
N GLY A 232 75.76 9.70 -1.51
CA GLY A 232 76.50 10.04 -2.73
C GLY A 232 77.72 10.92 -2.45
N ILE A 233 77.55 11.98 -1.65
CA ILE A 233 78.66 12.85 -1.22
C ILE A 233 79.68 12.08 -0.39
N ALA A 234 79.24 11.22 0.54
CA ALA A 234 80.13 10.39 1.34
C ALA A 234 80.92 9.41 0.47
N LYS A 235 80.27 8.73 -0.49
CA LYS A 235 80.95 7.86 -1.48
C LYS A 235 81.93 8.64 -2.36
N ALA A 236 81.56 9.84 -2.81
CA ALA A 236 82.45 10.71 -3.60
C ALA A 236 83.67 11.19 -2.83
N ARG A 237 83.54 11.41 -1.51
CA ARG A 237 84.66 11.77 -0.62
C ARG A 237 85.51 10.55 -0.21
N ALA A 238 84.89 9.37 -0.12
CA ALA A 238 85.56 8.11 0.20
C ALA A 238 86.31 7.51 -1.00
N LEU A 239 86.01 7.95 -2.23
CA LEU A 239 86.87 7.68 -3.38
C LEU A 239 88.24 8.32 -3.10
N PRO A 240 89.32 7.52 -3.03
CA PRO A 240 90.64 8.05 -2.74
C PRO A 240 90.99 9.02 -3.86
N LYS A 241 91.17 10.30 -3.52
CA LYS A 241 91.89 11.23 -4.39
C LYS A 241 93.19 10.53 -4.74
N ALA A 242 93.35 10.11 -5.99
CA ALA A 242 94.61 9.60 -6.50
C ALA A 242 95.66 10.66 -6.17
N LYS A 243 96.47 10.39 -5.14
CA LYS A 243 97.56 11.28 -4.76
C LYS A 243 98.47 11.36 -6.00
N PRO A 244 98.88 12.56 -6.46
CA PRO A 244 99.99 12.62 -7.38
C PRO A 244 101.17 11.93 -6.69
N ALA A 245 101.85 11.06 -7.42
CA ALA A 245 102.96 10.25 -6.92
C ALA A 245 104.04 11.15 -6.29
N GLY A 246 103.99 11.30 -4.97
CA GLY A 246 104.88 12.11 -4.16
C GLY A 246 105.46 11.26 -3.05
N ARG A 247 106.65 10.74 -3.31
CA ARG A 247 107.49 9.85 -2.50
C ARG A 247 107.70 10.43 -1.10
N GLY A 248 107.15 9.79 -0.05
CA GLY A 248 107.35 10.21 1.34
C GLY A 248 106.98 9.11 2.34
N LYS A 249 107.97 8.70 3.13
CA LYS A 249 108.01 7.51 4.01
C LYS A 249 106.79 7.34 4.92
N ALA A 250 106.27 6.12 4.96
CA ALA A 250 105.20 5.68 5.84
C ALA A 250 105.69 5.49 7.29
N LYS A 251 104.90 5.94 8.26
CA LYS A 251 104.89 5.42 9.63
C LYS A 251 103.44 5.05 9.95
N ALA A 252 103.19 3.75 10.08
CA ALA A 252 101.87 3.21 10.38
C ALA A 252 101.54 3.45 11.86
N SER A 253 100.42 4.11 12.15
CA SER A 253 99.72 3.95 13.43
C SER A 253 98.31 3.46 13.13
N SER A 254 98.08 2.20 13.46
CA SER A 254 96.78 1.54 13.48
C SER A 254 95.89 2.20 14.54
N GLY A 255 94.85 2.91 14.10
CA GLY A 255 93.74 3.33 14.93
C GLY A 255 92.45 2.89 14.25
N ASN A 256 91.93 1.73 14.65
CA ASN A 256 90.60 1.28 14.26
C ASN A 256 89.58 2.31 14.75
N ALA A 257 88.94 3.03 13.82
CA ALA A 257 87.78 3.85 14.12
C ALA A 257 86.58 2.91 14.31
N ASP A 258 86.31 2.60 15.57
CA ASP A 258 85.14 1.86 16.01
C ASP A 258 83.86 2.68 15.71
N LEU A 259 83.05 2.20 14.77
CA LEU A 259 81.79 2.84 14.32
C LEU A 259 80.56 2.31 15.08
N SER A 260 80.75 1.67 16.24
CA SER A 260 79.67 1.11 17.08
C SER A 260 78.72 2.15 17.69
N TYR A 261 78.99 3.45 17.56
CA TYR A 261 78.14 4.53 18.09
C TYR A 261 77.09 5.09 17.11
N LEU A 262 77.03 4.62 15.86
CA LEU A 262 76.06 5.10 14.86
C LEU A 262 74.74 4.32 14.80
N LEU A 263 74.53 3.38 15.73
CA LEU A 263 73.29 2.60 15.85
C LEU A 263 72.75 2.69 17.29
N LYS A 264 72.13 3.83 17.63
CA LYS A 264 71.06 3.93 18.62
C LYS A 264 70.04 4.97 18.17
#